data_AF-A0A2A2M4V8-F1
#
_entry.id   AF-A0A2A2M4V8-F1
#
_cell.length_a   1.000
_cell.length_b   1.000
_cell.length_c   1.000
_cell.angle_alpha   90.00
_cell.angle_beta   90.00
_cell.angle_gamma   90.00
#
_symmetry.space_group_name_H-M   'P 1'
#
loop_
_entity.id
_entity.type
_entity.pdbx_description
1 polymer ?
#
loop_
_entity_poly.entity_id
_entity_poly.type
_entity_poly.pdbx_seq_one_letter_code
_entity_poly.pdbx_strand_id
1 'polypeptide(L)'
;MPLLTRMFGYFPGKRLGWLEDTPAGVVRDWVARTPRYEQRPSGRLLSATPFAQVQAATLAISLTDDPFGTVAATERLLGYLQTGERRHLRVAPVDISVGEIGHFAFFHDRFRESLWPIALEWLHKGRLEAGTPGRLIS
;
A
#
# COMPACT_ATOMS: atom_id res chain seq x y z
N MET A 1 20.82 -7.22 2.00
CA MET A 1 19.83 -8.18 2.57
C MET A 1 20.10 -9.65 2.23
N PRO A 2 20.17 -10.09 0.95
CA PRO A 2 20.06 -11.53 0.62
C PRO A 2 21.18 -12.41 1.19
N LEU A 3 22.42 -11.89 1.22
CA LEU A 3 23.59 -12.61 1.73
C LEU A 3 23.45 -12.91 3.23
N LEU A 4 23.09 -11.91 4.03
CA LEU A 4 22.88 -12.08 5.47
C LEU A 4 21.71 -13.03 5.75
N THR A 5 20.62 -12.93 4.97
CA THR A 5 19.51 -13.89 5.04
C THR A 5 19.94 -15.33 4.79
N ARG A 6 20.82 -15.55 3.80
CA ARG A 6 21.36 -16.88 3.52
C ARG A 6 22.22 -17.42 4.66
N MET A 7 22.98 -16.56 5.33
CA MET A 7 23.86 -16.95 6.44
C MET A 7 23.09 -17.25 7.74
N PHE A 8 22.09 -16.43 8.08
CA PHE A 8 21.40 -16.51 9.37
C PHE A 8 20.02 -17.20 9.30
N GLY A 9 19.51 -17.48 8.10
CA GLY A 9 18.14 -17.99 7.92
C GLY A 9 17.05 -16.92 8.02
N TYR A 10 17.42 -15.68 8.36
CA TYR A 10 16.59 -14.47 8.39
C TYR A 10 17.49 -13.24 8.17
N PHE A 11 16.90 -12.11 7.82
CA PHE A 11 17.66 -10.85 7.75
C PHE A 11 17.66 -10.15 9.12
N PRO A 12 18.82 -9.95 9.76
CA PRO A 12 18.91 -9.41 11.12
C PRO A 12 18.81 -7.87 11.14
N GLY A 13 17.68 -7.34 10.65
CA GLY A 13 17.47 -5.90 10.50
C GLY A 13 17.64 -5.12 11.80
N LYS A 14 17.10 -5.65 12.90
CA LYS A 14 17.16 -5.00 14.21
C LYS A 14 18.59 -4.74 14.68
N ARG A 15 19.47 -5.73 14.48
CA ARG A 15 20.90 -5.62 14.84
C ARG A 15 21.68 -4.66 13.95
N LEU A 16 21.17 -4.38 12.76
CA LEU A 16 21.77 -3.45 11.80
C LEU A 16 21.18 -2.04 11.93
N GLY A 17 20.35 -1.78 12.94
CA GLY A 17 19.67 -0.50 13.11
C GLY A 17 18.60 -0.22 12.06
N TRP A 18 18.06 -1.26 11.41
CA TRP A 18 17.07 -1.12 10.35
C TRP A 18 15.86 -2.03 10.57
N LEU A 19 14.69 -1.44 10.85
CA LEU A 19 13.41 -2.13 11.05
C LEU A 19 13.56 -3.41 11.94
N GLU A 20 12.61 -4.33 11.83
CA GLU A 20 12.61 -5.59 12.56
C GLU A 20 13.32 -6.72 11.79
N ASP A 21 13.67 -7.78 12.50
CA ASP A 21 14.21 -8.99 11.89
C ASP A 21 13.20 -9.57 10.89
N THR A 22 13.67 -9.80 9.65
CA THR A 22 12.80 -10.13 8.52
C THR A 22 12.96 -11.60 8.12
N PRO A 23 11.89 -12.42 8.10
CA PRO A 23 11.96 -13.82 7.71
C PRO A 23 12.50 -14.01 6.29
N ALA A 24 13.24 -15.10 6.04
CA ALA A 24 13.82 -15.37 4.73
C ALA A 24 12.81 -15.42 3.58
N GLY A 25 11.58 -15.89 3.83
CA GLY A 25 10.50 -15.89 2.84
C GLY A 25 10.14 -14.49 2.36
N VAL A 26 10.02 -13.53 3.27
CA VAL A 26 9.73 -12.12 2.96
C VAL A 26 10.86 -11.50 2.17
N VAL A 27 12.11 -11.76 2.57
CA VAL A 27 13.29 -11.25 1.83
C VAL A 27 13.32 -11.80 0.41
N ARG A 28 13.00 -13.09 0.21
CA ARG A 28 12.91 -13.69 -1.14
C ARG A 28 11.88 -12.99 -2.01
N ASP A 29 10.74 -12.61 -1.44
CA ASP A 29 9.72 -11.86 -2.16
C ASP A 29 10.17 -10.44 -2.50
N TRP A 30 10.87 -9.75 -1.59
CA TRP A 30 11.36 -8.39 -1.81
C TRP A 30 12.40 -8.30 -2.92
N VAL A 31 13.29 -9.29 -3.01
CA VAL A 31 14.37 -9.29 -4.00
C VAL A 31 13.90 -9.80 -5.37
N ALA A 32 12.73 -10.42 -5.44
CA ALA A 32 12.15 -10.91 -6.68
C ALA A 32 11.71 -9.74 -7.57
N ARG A 33 12.23 -9.68 -8.80
CA ARG A 33 11.93 -8.65 -9.80
C ARG A 33 10.65 -8.96 -10.57
N THR A 34 9.54 -9.09 -9.86
CA THR A 34 8.22 -9.28 -10.46
C THR A 34 7.23 -8.25 -9.95
N PRO A 35 6.42 -7.64 -10.85
CA PRO A 35 5.37 -6.74 -10.43
C PRO A 35 4.19 -7.50 -9.79
N ARG A 36 3.90 -8.72 -10.25
CA ARG A 36 2.71 -9.50 -9.91
C ARG A 36 2.96 -10.42 -8.72
N TYR A 37 1.97 -10.52 -7.84
CA TYR A 37 2.06 -11.28 -6.59
C TYR A 37 2.18 -12.79 -6.84
N GLU A 38 1.36 -13.36 -7.73
CA GLU A 38 1.36 -14.78 -8.09
C GLU A 38 2.71 -15.26 -8.66
N GLN A 39 3.52 -14.34 -9.18
CA GLN A 39 4.84 -14.62 -9.71
C GLN A 39 5.95 -14.55 -8.64
N ARG A 40 5.66 -14.04 -7.44
CA ARG A 40 6.61 -13.99 -6.31
C ARG A 40 6.87 -15.39 -5.76
N PRO A 41 8.04 -15.64 -5.14
CA PRO A 41 8.34 -16.92 -4.50
C PRO A 41 7.23 -17.43 -3.57
N SER A 42 6.62 -16.57 -2.74
CA SER A 42 5.47 -16.97 -1.91
C SER A 42 4.20 -17.24 -2.73
N GLY A 43 3.88 -16.37 -3.69
CA GLY A 43 2.69 -16.47 -4.53
C GLY A 43 2.64 -17.74 -5.37
N ARG A 44 3.79 -18.22 -5.87
CA ARG A 44 3.89 -19.47 -6.64
C ARG A 44 3.55 -20.73 -5.85
N LEU A 45 3.55 -20.65 -4.51
CA LEU A 45 3.17 -21.77 -3.63
C LEU A 45 1.65 -21.86 -3.43
N LEU A 46 0.90 -20.85 -3.87
CA LEU A 46 -0.55 -20.80 -3.72
C LEU A 46 -1.23 -21.40 -4.95
N SER A 47 -2.26 -22.22 -4.74
CA SER A 47 -3.11 -22.72 -5.82
C SER A 47 -3.97 -21.62 -6.44
N ALA A 48 -4.37 -20.63 -5.63
CA ALA A 48 -5.02 -19.41 -6.05
C ALA A 48 -4.68 -18.27 -5.08
N THR A 49 -4.66 -17.03 -5.56
CA THR A 49 -4.43 -15.88 -4.68
C THR A 49 -5.67 -15.61 -3.82
N PRO A 50 -5.53 -15.38 -2.49
CA PRO A 50 -6.67 -15.30 -1.58
C PRO A 50 -7.48 -13.99 -1.70
N PHE A 51 -7.04 -13.03 -2.53
CA PHE A 51 -7.66 -11.72 -2.66
C PHE A 51 -9.14 -11.75 -3.09
N ALA A 52 -9.57 -12.80 -3.80
CA ALA A 52 -10.97 -13.00 -4.18
C ALA A 52 -11.90 -13.21 -2.95
N GLN A 53 -11.34 -13.55 -1.78
CA GLN A 53 -12.10 -13.68 -0.54
C GLN A 53 -12.47 -12.32 0.07
N VAL A 54 -11.83 -11.23 -0.38
CA VAL A 54 -12.15 -9.87 0.09
C VAL A 54 -13.40 -9.37 -0.62
N GLN A 55 -14.51 -9.33 0.12
CA GLN A 55 -15.81 -8.83 -0.37
C GLN A 55 -16.08 -7.37 0.05
N ALA A 56 -15.26 -6.82 0.95
CA ALA A 56 -15.45 -5.47 1.46
C ALA A 56 -15.22 -4.42 0.36
N ALA A 57 -16.03 -3.35 0.40
CA ALA A 57 -15.77 -2.15 -0.38
C ALA A 57 -14.39 -1.59 0.01
N THR A 58 -13.56 -1.32 -0.99
CA THR A 58 -12.16 -0.92 -0.81
C THR A 58 -11.91 0.46 -1.42
N LEU A 59 -11.41 1.37 -0.60
CA LEU A 59 -10.82 2.62 -1.03
C LEU A 59 -9.30 2.51 -0.93
N ALA A 60 -8.62 2.64 -2.06
CA ALA A 60 -7.18 2.89 -2.08
C ALA A 60 -6.93 4.41 -2.15
N ILE A 61 -6.05 4.90 -1.30
CA ILE A 61 -5.60 6.28 -1.32
C ILE A 61 -4.12 6.26 -1.69
N SER A 62 -3.73 6.99 -2.74
CA SER A 62 -2.32 7.17 -3.10
C SER A 62 -1.97 8.64 -3.22
N LEU A 63 -0.68 8.92 -3.02
CA LEU A 63 -0.13 10.27 -3.03
C LEU A 63 0.65 10.51 -4.33
N THR A 64 0.62 11.73 -4.87
CA THR A 64 1.35 12.03 -6.11
C THR A 64 2.86 12.13 -5.90
N ASP A 65 3.28 12.51 -4.70
CA ASP A 65 4.67 12.66 -4.27
C ASP A 65 5.20 11.41 -3.54
N ASP A 66 4.49 10.28 -3.63
CA ASP A 66 4.95 8.98 -3.16
C ASP A 66 5.58 8.16 -4.32
N PRO A 67 6.91 7.92 -4.30
CA PRO A 67 7.59 7.16 -5.35
C PRO A 67 7.32 5.65 -5.28
N PHE A 68 6.79 5.14 -4.16
CA PHE A 68 6.52 3.71 -3.94
C PHE A 68 5.06 3.36 -4.29
N GLY A 69 4.10 4.13 -3.78
CA GLY A 69 2.66 3.99 -4.00
C GLY A 69 2.17 4.52 -5.35
N THR A 70 2.86 4.14 -6.44
CA THR A 70 2.50 4.57 -7.80
C THR A 70 1.12 4.07 -8.23
N VAL A 71 0.45 4.77 -9.15
CA VAL A 71 -0.85 4.34 -9.69
C VAL A 71 -0.79 2.94 -10.27
N ALA A 72 0.23 2.63 -11.05
CA ALA A 72 0.38 1.30 -11.63
C ALA A 72 0.54 0.20 -10.55
N ALA A 73 1.17 0.50 -9.42
CA ALA A 73 1.28 -0.42 -8.29
C ALA A 73 -0.05 -0.60 -7.56
N THR A 74 -0.73 0.50 -7.25
CA THR A 74 -2.02 0.52 -6.55
C THR A 74 -3.12 -0.15 -7.38
N GLU A 75 -3.25 0.19 -8.66
CA GLU A 75 -4.25 -0.43 -9.54
C GLU A 75 -4.01 -1.92 -9.75
N ARG A 76 -2.74 -2.35 -9.78
CA ARG A 76 -2.41 -3.77 -9.84
C ARG A 76 -2.89 -4.50 -8.58
N LEU A 77 -2.77 -3.90 -7.40
CA LEU A 77 -3.30 -4.48 -6.17
C LEU A 77 -4.83 -4.52 -6.18
N LEU A 78 -5.48 -3.41 -6.55
CA LEU A 78 -6.93 -3.33 -6.69
C LEU A 78 -7.47 -4.33 -7.73
N GLY A 79 -6.68 -4.67 -8.76
CA GLY A 79 -7.02 -5.69 -9.74
C GLY A 79 -7.23 -7.09 -9.15
N TYR A 80 -6.64 -7.40 -8.00
CA TYR A 80 -6.87 -8.68 -7.32
C TYR A 80 -8.16 -8.71 -6.47
N LEU A 81 -8.72 -7.55 -6.11
CA LEU A 81 -9.91 -7.42 -5.25
C LEU A 81 -11.19 -7.44 -6.10
N GLN A 82 -11.54 -8.60 -6.64
CA GLN A 82 -12.51 -8.70 -7.73
C GLN A 82 -13.99 -8.53 -7.31
N THR A 83 -14.33 -8.78 -6.05
CA THR A 83 -15.72 -8.95 -5.63
C THR A 83 -16.35 -7.67 -5.06
N GLY A 84 -15.57 -6.81 -4.42
CA GLY A 84 -16.06 -5.58 -3.79
C GLY A 84 -16.01 -4.34 -4.70
N GLU A 85 -16.75 -3.29 -4.32
CA GLU A 85 -16.54 -1.95 -4.89
C GLU A 85 -15.09 -1.52 -4.67
N ARG A 86 -14.48 -0.94 -5.71
CA ARG A 86 -13.11 -0.43 -5.67
C ARG A 86 -13.09 1.03 -6.09
N ARG A 87 -12.46 1.85 -5.27
CA ARG A 87 -12.19 3.25 -5.57
C ARG A 87 -10.70 3.51 -5.39
N HIS A 88 -10.13 4.33 -6.26
CA HIS A 88 -8.79 4.85 -6.08
C HIS A 88 -8.83 6.38 -6.05
N LEU A 89 -8.56 6.94 -4.88
CA LEU A 89 -8.38 8.37 -4.68
C LEU A 89 -6.90 8.73 -4.76
N ARG A 90 -6.55 9.61 -5.69
CA ARG A 90 -5.20 10.17 -5.82
C ARG A 90 -5.17 11.58 -5.25
N VAL A 91 -4.36 11.79 -4.21
CA VAL A 91 -4.22 13.09 -3.53
C VAL A 91 -2.86 13.70 -3.86
N ALA A 92 -2.85 14.95 -4.29
CA ALA A 92 -1.64 15.74 -4.46
C ALA A 92 -1.44 16.70 -3.27
N PRO A 93 -0.19 17.07 -2.93
CA PRO A 93 0.07 18.08 -1.91
C PRO A 93 -0.71 19.39 -2.11
N VAL A 94 -0.89 19.82 -3.36
CA VAL A 94 -1.65 21.02 -3.73
C VAL A 94 -3.14 20.92 -3.37
N ASP A 95 -3.72 19.71 -3.35
CA ASP A 95 -5.15 19.52 -3.03
C ASP A 95 -5.47 19.86 -1.56
N ILE A 96 -4.45 19.90 -0.71
CA ILE A 96 -4.54 20.31 0.70
C ILE A 96 -3.62 21.51 1.01
N SER A 97 -3.19 22.25 -0.03
CA SER A 97 -2.36 23.46 0.10
C SER A 97 -1.05 23.27 0.88
N VAL A 98 -0.37 22.13 0.70
CA VAL A 98 0.96 21.87 1.30
C VAL A 98 2.01 21.60 0.23
N GLY A 99 3.29 21.76 0.60
CA GLY A 99 4.42 21.50 -0.30
C GLY A 99 4.73 20.01 -0.50
N GLU A 100 4.51 19.19 0.52
CA GLU A 100 4.82 17.75 0.52
C GLU A 100 3.95 17.00 1.53
N ILE A 101 3.49 15.81 1.15
CA ILE A 101 2.92 14.80 2.04
C ILE A 101 3.97 13.71 2.25
N GLY A 102 4.36 13.01 1.19
CA GLY A 102 5.32 11.90 1.22
C GLY A 102 4.72 10.56 1.68
N HIS A 103 5.45 9.46 1.40
CA HIS A 103 4.96 8.08 1.52
C HIS A 103 4.36 7.70 2.89
N PHE A 104 4.96 8.17 3.99
CA PHE A 104 4.57 7.76 5.34
C PHE A 104 3.72 8.78 6.10
N ALA A 105 3.52 9.97 5.54
CA ALA A 105 2.97 11.06 6.34
C ALA A 105 1.44 11.13 6.33
N PHE A 106 0.71 10.30 5.58
CA PHE A 106 -0.77 10.37 5.54
C PHE A 106 -1.38 10.42 6.95
N PHE A 107 -0.87 9.60 7.88
CA PHE A 107 -1.26 9.57 9.30
C PHE A 107 -0.35 10.39 10.23
N HIS A 108 0.38 11.38 9.71
CA HIS A 108 1.15 12.32 10.52
C HIS A 108 0.22 13.39 11.10
N ASP A 109 0.54 13.87 12.32
CA ASP A 109 -0.31 14.77 13.10
C ASP A 109 -0.69 16.07 12.35
N ARG A 110 0.25 16.65 11.62
CA ARG A 110 0.03 17.82 10.75
C ARG A 110 -1.09 17.68 9.71
N PHE A 111 -1.53 16.46 9.41
CA PHE A 111 -2.61 16.16 8.47
C PHE A 111 -3.84 15.55 9.12
N ARG A 112 -3.91 15.59 10.46
CA ARG A 112 -5.05 15.08 11.23
C ARG A 112 -6.38 15.67 10.76
N GLU A 113 -6.39 16.96 10.41
CA GLU A 113 -7.61 17.66 9.99
C GLU A 113 -7.86 17.60 8.48
N SER A 114 -6.83 17.35 7.66
CA SER A 114 -6.93 17.42 6.19
C SER A 114 -7.02 16.06 5.49
N LEU A 115 -6.33 15.03 6.00
CA LEU A 115 -6.26 13.71 5.35
C LEU A 115 -7.01 12.62 6.10
N TRP A 116 -6.94 12.60 7.44
CA TRP A 116 -7.53 11.50 8.22
C TRP A 116 -9.05 11.43 8.10
N PRO A 117 -9.81 12.55 7.98
CA PRO A 117 -11.25 12.49 7.79
C PRO A 117 -11.66 11.67 6.56
N ILE A 118 -10.83 11.63 5.51
CA ILE A 118 -11.10 10.83 4.31
C ILE A 118 -11.25 9.34 4.65
N ALA A 119 -10.30 8.80 5.42
CA ALA A 119 -10.32 7.41 5.84
C ALA A 119 -11.43 7.15 6.87
N LEU A 120 -11.66 8.08 7.80
CA LEU A 120 -12.71 7.97 8.81
C LEU A 120 -14.11 7.92 8.19
N GLU A 121 -14.42 8.85 7.27
CA GLU A 121 -15.71 8.91 6.60
C GLU A 121 -15.95 7.68 5.72
N TRP A 122 -14.91 7.19 5.03
CA TRP A 122 -15.01 5.93 4.29
C TRP A 122 -15.34 4.75 5.20
N LEU A 123 -14.66 4.61 6.34
CA LEU A 123 -14.91 3.52 7.28
C LEU A 123 -16.30 3.61 7.93
N HIS A 124 -16.80 4.81 8.21
CA HIS A 124 -18.12 5.01 8.81
C HIS A 124 -19.28 4.87 7.83
N LYS A 125 -19.12 5.35 6.59
CA LYS A 125 -20.24 5.52 5.64
C LYS A 125 -20.08 4.73 4.34
N GLY A 126 -18.90 4.16 4.07
CA GLY A 126 -18.61 3.45 2.82
C GLY A 126 -18.61 4.33 1.58
N ARG A 127 -18.45 5.66 1.73
CA ARG A 127 -18.49 6.62 0.62
C ARG A 127 -17.54 7.80 0.87
N LEU A 128 -17.08 8.40 -0.21
CA LEU A 128 -16.37 9.69 -0.15
C LEU A 128 -17.38 10.83 -0.09
N GLU A 129 -17.15 11.80 0.78
CA GLU A 129 -18.00 12.99 0.86
C GLU A 129 -17.65 13.97 -0.27
N ALA A 130 -18.64 14.80 -0.64
CA ALA A 130 -18.44 15.85 -1.62
C ALA A 130 -17.36 16.82 -1.12
N GLY A 131 -16.42 17.18 -2.01
CA GLY A 131 -15.29 18.06 -1.66
C GLY A 131 -14.10 17.36 -1.00
N THR A 132 -14.10 16.02 -0.92
CA THR A 132 -12.89 15.26 -0.54
C THR A 132 -11.71 15.68 -1.43
N PRO A 133 -10.55 16.06 -0.86
CA PRO A 133 -9.40 16.47 -1.67
C PRO A 133 -8.84 15.30 -2.47
N GLY A 134 -8.35 15.61 -3.67
CA GLY A 134 -7.84 14.62 -4.62
C GLY A 134 -8.81 14.30 -5.76
N ARG A 135 -8.44 13.30 -6.56
CA ARG A 135 -9.16 12.88 -7.75
C ARG A 135 -9.40 11.39 -7.72
N LEU A 136 -10.63 10.98 -8.03
CA LEU A 136 -10.91 9.58 -8.32
C LEU A 136 -10.29 9.23 -9.68
N ILE A 137 -9.58 8.12 -9.71
CA ILE A 137 -8.98 7.57 -10.92
C ILE A 137 -9.42 6.11 -11.08
N SER A 138 -9.36 5.64 -12.33
CA SER A 138 -9.78 4.32 -12.79
C SER A 138 -8.72 3.70 -13.68
#